data_AF-A0A554IBP6-F1
#
_entry.id   AF-A0A554IBP6-F1
#
_cell.length_a   1.000
_cell.length_b   1.000
_cell.length_c   1.000
_cell.angle_alpha   90.00
_cell.angle_beta   90.00
_cell.angle_gamma   90.00
#
_symmetry.space_group_name_H-M   'P 1'
#
loop_
_entity.id
_entity.type
_entity.pdbx_description
1 polymer ?
#
loop_
_entity_poly.entity_id
_entity_poly.type
_entity_poly.pdbx_seq_one_letter_code
_entity_poly.pdbx_strand_id
1 'polypeptide(L)' 'RGMRAEKIRTYNYPQNRVTDHRLKKSFHNLEEILDGKLEKIHQIA' A
#
# COMPACT_ATOMS: atom_id res chain seq x y z
N ARG A 1 -20.36 18.06 10.19
CA ARG A 1 -19.57 16.89 10.66
C ARG A 1 -18.97 16.23 9.42
N GLY A 2 -17.68 16.43 9.15
CA GLY A 2 -17.06 15.92 7.93
C GLY A 2 -17.03 14.39 7.92
N MET A 3 -17.60 13.76 6.90
CA MET A 3 -17.48 12.31 6.70
C MET A 3 -16.04 12.01 6.33
N ARG A 4 -15.36 11.18 7.13
CA ARG A 4 -14.03 10.70 6.76
C ARG A 4 -14.17 9.74 5.60
N ALA A 5 -13.51 10.05 4.48
CA ALA A 5 -13.37 9.10 3.38
C ALA A 5 -12.57 7.88 3.86
N GLU A 6 -12.96 6.70 3.38
CA GLU A 6 -12.22 5.46 3.63
C GLU A 6 -10.85 5.53 2.97
N LYS A 7 -9.81 5.13 3.71
CA LYS A 7 -8.44 5.12 3.19
C LYS A 7 -8.23 3.86 2.38
N ILE A 8 -7.84 3.97 1.11
CA ILE A 8 -7.54 2.80 0.27
C ILE A 8 -6.13 2.27 0.58
N ARG A 9 -5.12 3.15 0.61
CA ARG A 9 -3.72 2.80 0.88
C ARG A 9 -3.04 3.82 1.78
N THR A 10 -1.95 3.42 2.42
CA THR A 10 -1.06 4.30 3.18
C THR A 10 0.38 4.01 2.80
N TYR A 11 1.10 5.05 2.37
CA TYR A 11 2.52 5.00 2.00
C TYR A 11 3.34 5.59 3.14
N ASN A 12 4.28 4.82 3.68
CA ASN A 12 5.14 5.22 4.80
C ASN A 12 6.61 5.18 4.35
N TYR A 13 7.12 6.34 3.94
CA TYR A 13 8.49 6.51 3.45
C TYR A 13 9.55 6.19 4.51
N PRO A 14 9.48 6.72 5.75
CA PRO A 14 10.48 6.38 6.78
C PRO A 14 10.59 4.89 7.10
N GLN A 15 9.51 4.13 6.90
CA GLN A 15 9.47 2.68 7.18
C GLN A 15 9.54 1.83 5.90
N ASN A 16 9.77 2.45 4.74
CA ASN A 16 9.82 1.80 3.43
C ASN A 16 8.66 0.80 3.20
N ARG A 17 7.42 1.20 3.56
CA ARG A 17 6.25 0.30 3.58
C ARG A 17 5.02 0.94 2.96
N VAL A 18 4.20 0.12 2.29
CA VAL A 18 2.83 0.45 1.87
C VAL A 18 1.84 -0.49 2.56
N THR A 19 0.70 0.04 2.98
CA THR A 19 -0.41 -0.74 3.54
C THR A 19 -1.64 -0.56 2.65
N ASP A 20 -2.22 -1.65 2.16
CA ASP A 20 -3.52 -1.67 1.46
C ASP A 20 -4.61 -2.03 2.48
N HIS A 21 -5.49 -1.07 2.77
CA HIS A 21 -6.54 -1.21 3.79
C HIS A 21 -7.70 -2.08 3.32
N ARG A 22 -7.91 -2.22 2.00
CA ARG A 22 -8.94 -3.10 1.44
C ARG A 22 -8.61 -4.57 1.70
N LEU A 23 -7.31 -4.90 1.63
CA LEU A 23 -6.79 -6.24 1.86
C LEU A 23 -6.25 -6.47 3.28
N LYS A 24 -6.14 -5.40 4.09
CA LYS A 24 -5.48 -5.39 5.41
C LYS A 24 -4.05 -5.98 5.36
N LYS A 25 -3.35 -5.80 4.24
CA LYS A 25 -1.98 -6.29 4.02
C LYS A 25 -0.99 -5.12 3.96
N SER A 26 0.23 -5.38 4.43
CA SER A 26 1.35 -4.44 4.31
C SER A 26 2.50 -5.06 3.53
N PHE A 27 3.16 -4.25 2.71
CA PHE A 27 4.24 -4.65 1.82
C PHE A 27 5.45 -3.74 2.06
N HIS A 28 6.63 -4.33 2.10
CA HIS A 28 7.91 -3.61 2.19
C HIS A 28 8.47 -3.35 0.78
N ASN A 29 9.44 -2.45 0.68
CA ASN A 29 10.05 -1.99 -0.59
C ASN A 29 9.15 -1.00 -1.35
N LEU A 30 8.77 0.07 -0.66
CA LEU A 30 7.97 1.17 -1.21
C LEU A 30 8.56 1.72 -2.52
N GLU A 31 9.87 1.90 -2.60
CA GLU A 31 10.53 2.43 -3.81
C GLU A 31 10.27 1.56 -5.04
N GLU A 32 10.45 0.23 -4.93
CA GLU A 32 10.18 -0.69 -6.04
C GLU A 32 8.70 -0.67 -6.46
N ILE A 33 7.81 -0.54 -5.47
CA ILE A 33 6.36 -0.48 -5.69
C ILE A 33 5.98 0.82 -6.43
N LEU A 34 6.61 1.94 -6.07
CA LEU A 34 6.41 3.23 -6.74
C LEU A 34 7.01 3.23 -8.16
N ASP A 35 8.08 2.47 -8.37
CA ASP A 35 8.71 2.21 -9.68
C ASP A 35 7.88 1.26 -10.58
N GLY A 36 6.70 0.83 -10.13
CA GLY A 36 5.78 0.02 -10.91
C GLY A 36 6.04 -1.49 -10.85
N LYS A 37 6.99 -1.96 -10.01
CA LYS A 37 7.25 -3.39 -9.78
C LYS A 37 6.21 -4.00 -8.85
N LEU A 38 4.95 -4.04 -9.31
CA LEU A 38 3.78 -4.42 -8.54
C LEU A 38 3.57 -5.93 -8.40
N GLU A 39 4.43 -6.77 -8.99
CA GLU A 39 4.38 -8.24 -8.91
C GLU A 39 4.32 -8.74 -7.46
N LYS A 40 5.02 -8.06 -6.53
CA LYS A 40 5.00 -8.39 -5.10
C LYS A 40 3.65 -8.10 -4.42
N ILE A 41 2.80 -7.26 -5.02
CA ILE A 41 1.47 -6.89 -4.51
C ILE A 41 0.37 -7.70 -5.21
N HIS A 42 0.50 -7.96 -6.51
CA HIS A 42 -0.41 -8.76 -7.31
C HIS A 42 -0.09 -10.25 -7.21
N GLN A 43 -0.26 -10.84 -6.02
CA GLN A 43 -0.47 -12.27 -5.91
C GLN A 43 -1.97 -12.53 -5.77
N ILE A 44 -2.66 -12.42 -6.91
CA ILE A 44 -3.93 -13.11 -7.11
C ILE A 44 -3.51 -14.39 -7.83
N ALA A 45 -3.66 -15.52 -7.14
CA ALA A 45 -3.40 -16.85 -7.70
C ALA A 45 -4.23 -17.10 -8.96
#